data_AF-A0A1G2CGN9-F1
#
_entry.id   AF-A0A1G2CGN9-F1
#
_cell.length_a   1.000
_cell.length_b   1.000
_cell.length_c   1.000
_cell.angle_alpha   90.00
_cell.angle_beta   90.00
_cell.angle_gamma   90.00
#
_symmetry.space_group_name_H-M   'P 1'
#
loop_
_entity.id
_entity.type
_entity.pdbx_description
1 polymer ?
#
loop_
_entity_poly.entity_id
_entity_poly.type
_entity_poly.pdbx_seq_one_letter_code
_entity_poly.pdbx_strand_id
1 'polypeptide(L)'
;MRNNAQSYSGHSDVIRDVRIVRSGQALVESMVALGVLTMGFLGVMGLLARSLSVSRVAADEYVGANLASEGIEIVKNLIDAHTIQELPWSGGFEHGKDYELDYRTDWDSAPLPAYGDNFLNYDSETHLYGYATGQPSRFKRRITIVRPSADEVVARSVVTWITRGGAEFSVDVEDHFYNWRE
;
A
#
# COMPACT_ATOMS: atom_id res chain seq x y z
N MET A 1 -44.91 -83.87 56.52
CA MET A 1 -45.23 -82.46 56.82
C MET A 1 -44.03 -81.60 56.46
N ARG A 2 -44.26 -80.55 55.68
CA ARG A 2 -43.31 -79.53 55.21
C ARG A 2 -43.06 -78.48 56.28
N ASN A 3 -41.88 -77.86 56.26
CA ASN A 3 -41.64 -76.39 56.34
C ASN A 3 -40.12 -76.16 56.26
N ASN A 4 -39.54 -75.69 55.15
CA ASN A 4 -39.52 -74.32 54.61
C ASN A 4 -39.05 -73.25 55.60
N ALA A 5 -37.78 -72.85 55.47
CA ALA A 5 -37.29 -71.52 55.82
C ALA A 5 -36.25 -71.10 54.76
N GLN A 6 -36.58 -70.04 54.03
CA GLN A 6 -35.73 -69.37 53.05
C GLN A 6 -34.56 -68.65 53.73
N SER A 7 -33.41 -68.55 53.06
CA SER A 7 -32.42 -67.52 53.37
C SER A 7 -31.69 -67.05 52.11
N TYR A 8 -32.17 -65.90 51.63
CA TYR A 8 -31.49 -64.80 50.93
C TYR A 8 -30.41 -65.09 49.86
N SER A 9 -30.88 -64.95 48.63
CA SER A 9 -30.13 -64.61 47.41
C SER A 9 -29.26 -63.36 47.63
N GLY A 10 -27.94 -63.55 47.64
CA GLY A 10 -26.99 -62.47 47.41
C GLY A 10 -27.06 -62.09 45.93
N HIS A 11 -27.68 -60.95 45.66
CA HIS A 11 -27.71 -60.30 44.36
C HIS A 11 -26.26 -59.94 43.98
N SER A 12 -25.58 -60.79 43.22
CA SER A 12 -24.35 -60.40 42.55
C SER A 12 -24.77 -59.43 41.44
N ASP A 13 -24.64 -58.13 41.70
CA ASP A 13 -24.78 -57.10 40.69
C ASP A 13 -23.85 -57.45 39.52
N VAL A 14 -24.45 -57.97 38.46
CA VAL A 14 -23.80 -58.19 37.18
C VAL A 14 -23.59 -56.80 36.58
N ILE A 15 -22.48 -56.16 36.92
CA ILE A 15 -21.99 -55.02 36.15
C ILE A 15 -21.67 -55.57 34.75
N ARG A 16 -22.61 -55.38 33.82
CA ARG A 16 -22.37 -55.62 32.42
C ARG A 16 -21.33 -54.62 31.95
N ASP A 17 -20.10 -55.08 31.79
CA ASP A 17 -19.03 -54.33 31.16
C ASP A 17 -19.41 -54.11 29.68
N VAL A 18 -19.99 -52.94 29.39
CA VAL A 18 -20.30 -52.52 28.02
C VAL A 18 -18.97 -52.20 27.34
N ARG A 19 -18.43 -53.17 26.61
CA ARG A 19 -17.27 -52.93 25.73
C ARG A 19 -17.67 -51.95 24.63
N ILE A 20 -17.32 -50.68 24.82
CA ILE A 20 -17.42 -49.66 23.76
C ILE A 20 -16.38 -49.98 22.70
N VAL A 21 -16.84 -50.41 21.52
CA VAL A 21 -15.97 -50.67 20.37
C VAL A 21 -15.50 -49.33 19.79
N ARG A 22 -14.25 -48.94 20.09
CA ARG A 22 -13.68 -47.61 19.78
C ARG A 22 -13.42 -47.33 18.29
N SER A 23 -13.39 -48.35 17.42
CA SER A 23 -12.94 -48.20 16.03
C SER A 23 -13.90 -47.38 15.14
N GLY A 24 -15.22 -47.49 15.34
CA GLY A 24 -16.19 -46.66 14.63
C GLY A 24 -16.24 -45.21 15.12
N GLN A 25 -16.07 -45.00 16.43
CA GLN A 25 -16.03 -43.67 17.05
C GLN A 25 -14.80 -42.88 16.59
N ALA A 26 -13.63 -43.51 16.50
CA ALA A 26 -12.40 -42.85 16.07
C ALA A 26 -12.46 -42.35 14.61
N LEU A 27 -13.17 -43.07 13.72
CA LEU A 27 -13.37 -42.63 12.34
C LEU A 27 -14.25 -41.39 12.26
N VAL A 28 -15.38 -41.38 12.96
CA VAL A 28 -16.28 -40.22 12.99
C VAL A 28 -15.60 -39.01 13.66
N GLU A 29 -14.87 -39.22 14.75
CA GLU A 29 -14.09 -38.18 15.43
C GLU A 29 -13.03 -37.56 14.51
N SER A 30 -12.32 -38.40 13.72
CA SER A 30 -11.34 -37.92 12.74
C SER A 30 -12.00 -37.17 11.59
N MET A 31 -13.17 -37.61 11.11
CA MET A 31 -13.92 -36.90 10.07
C MET A 31 -14.37 -35.52 10.56
N VAL A 32 -14.90 -35.44 11.79
CA VAL A 32 -15.29 -34.16 12.39
C VAL A 32 -14.07 -33.27 12.61
N ALA A 33 -12.97 -33.81 13.14
CA ALA A 33 -11.73 -33.07 13.36
C ALA A 33 -11.15 -32.50 12.06
N LEU A 34 -11.09 -33.30 10.99
CA LEU A 34 -10.66 -32.84 9.67
C LEU A 34 -11.63 -31.80 9.08
N GLY A 35 -12.93 -31.94 9.33
CA GLY A 35 -13.93 -30.94 8.92
C GLY A 35 -13.67 -29.58 9.56
N VAL A 36 -13.48 -29.55 10.88
CA VAL A 36 -13.17 -28.30 11.61
C VAL A 36 -11.80 -27.74 11.19
N LEU A 37 -10.79 -28.60 10.99
CA LEU A 37 -9.46 -28.21 10.53
C LEU A 37 -9.51 -27.54 9.16
N THR A 38 -10.23 -28.12 8.20
CA THR A 38 -10.34 -27.58 6.84
C THR A 38 -11.09 -26.26 6.81
N MET A 39 -12.18 -26.12 7.58
CA MET A 39 -12.88 -24.84 7.73
C MET A 39 -11.97 -23.77 8.32
N GLY A 40 -11.23 -24.08 9.39
CA GLY A 40 -10.26 -23.16 9.99
C GLY A 40 -9.15 -22.77 9.03
N PHE A 41 -8.59 -23.73 8.30
CA PHE A 41 -7.52 -23.51 7.33
C PHE A 41 -7.96 -22.58 6.19
N LEU A 42 -9.15 -22.78 5.63
CA LEU A 42 -9.70 -21.92 4.59
C LEU A 42 -9.92 -20.48 5.09
N GLY A 43 -10.37 -20.32 6.33
CA GLY A 43 -10.51 -19.02 6.97
C GLY A 43 -9.17 -18.26 7.05
N VAL A 44 -8.12 -18.94 7.50
CA VAL A 44 -6.76 -18.36 7.58
C VAL A 44 -6.24 -18.00 6.19
N MET A 45 -6.40 -18.87 5.20
CA MET A 45 -5.97 -18.60 3.82
C MET A 45 -6.69 -17.39 3.22
N GLY A 46 -8.00 -17.25 3.47
CA GLY A 46 -8.77 -16.09 3.03
C GLY A 46 -8.27 -14.78 3.63
N LEU A 47 -7.94 -14.78 4.93
CA LEU A 47 -7.37 -13.60 5.59
C LEU A 47 -5.99 -13.26 5.03
N LEU A 48 -5.12 -14.25 4.80
CA LEU A 48 -3.79 -14.03 4.23
C LEU A 48 -3.88 -13.43 2.83
N ALA A 49 -4.75 -13.96 1.96
CA ALA A 49 -4.96 -13.43 0.63
C ALA A 49 -5.39 -11.95 0.66
N ARG A 50 -6.33 -11.61 1.56
CA ARG A 50 -6.77 -10.23 1.76
C ARG A 50 -5.65 -9.34 2.31
N SER A 51 -4.89 -9.83 3.29
CA SER A 51 -3.77 -9.11 3.90
C SER A 51 -2.72 -8.73 2.85
N LEU A 52 -2.29 -9.68 2.01
CA LEU A 52 -1.34 -9.43 0.93
C LEU A 52 -1.86 -8.41 -0.08
N SER A 53 -3.16 -8.42 -0.37
CA SER A 53 -3.78 -7.42 -1.25
C SER A 53 -3.69 -6.02 -0.65
N VAL A 54 -4.05 -5.87 0.64
CA VAL A 54 -3.96 -4.59 1.35
C VAL A 54 -2.52 -4.11 1.47
N SER A 55 -1.56 -5.00 1.76
CA SER A 55 -0.14 -4.64 1.82
C SER A 55 0.40 -4.09 0.51
N ARG A 56 -0.07 -4.59 -0.64
CA ARG A 56 0.33 -4.06 -1.95
C ARG A 56 -0.22 -2.66 -2.20
N VAL A 57 -1.49 -2.43 -1.86
CA VAL A 57 -2.10 -1.10 -1.97
C VAL A 57 -1.36 -0.10 -1.08
N ALA A 58 -1.06 -0.49 0.16
CA ALA A 58 -0.28 0.35 1.08
C ALA A 58 1.13 0.64 0.53
N ALA A 59 1.81 -0.36 -0.05
CA ALA A 59 3.12 -0.15 -0.66
C ALA A 59 3.07 0.83 -1.84
N ASP A 60 2.07 0.70 -2.72
CA ASP A 60 1.88 1.64 -3.83
C ASP A 60 1.57 3.07 -3.33
N GLU A 61 0.78 3.20 -2.25
CA GLU A 61 0.48 4.48 -1.60
C GLU A 61 1.75 5.16 -1.07
N TYR A 62 2.64 4.40 -0.41
CA TYR A 62 3.93 4.93 0.05
C TYR A 62 4.80 5.41 -1.11
N VAL A 63 4.82 4.69 -2.24
CA VAL A 63 5.56 5.15 -3.43
C VAL A 63 4.94 6.43 -3.98
N GLY A 64 3.62 6.47 -4.15
CA GLY A 64 2.91 7.66 -4.62
C GLY A 64 3.16 8.89 -3.75
N ALA A 65 3.12 8.73 -2.41
CA ALA A 65 3.38 9.79 -1.46
C ALA A 65 4.83 10.30 -1.52
N ASN A 66 5.82 9.41 -1.60
CA ASN A 66 7.22 9.83 -1.74
C ASN A 66 7.47 10.53 -3.08
N LEU A 67 6.86 10.08 -4.17
CA LEU A 67 6.99 10.73 -5.48
C LEU A 67 6.34 12.12 -5.53
N ALA A 68 5.23 12.30 -4.82
CA ALA A 68 4.56 13.61 -4.70
C ALA A 68 5.42 14.57 -3.87
N SER A 69 5.92 14.12 -2.72
CA SER A 69 6.85 14.90 -1.89
C SER A 69 8.15 15.24 -2.64
N GLU A 70 8.73 14.30 -3.38
CA GLU A 70 9.90 14.55 -4.25
C GLU A 70 9.58 15.64 -5.28
N GLY A 71 8.37 15.66 -5.84
CA GLY A 71 7.95 16.72 -6.76
C GLY A 71 8.01 18.12 -6.12
N ILE A 72 7.63 18.25 -4.85
CA ILE A 72 7.78 19.50 -4.09
C ILE A 72 9.25 19.83 -3.83
N GLU A 73 10.06 18.84 -3.47
CA GLU A 73 11.50 19.02 -3.25
C GLU A 73 12.24 19.48 -4.52
N ILE A 74 11.87 18.96 -5.69
CA ILE A 74 12.43 19.39 -6.98
C ILE A 74 12.12 20.87 -7.22
N VAL A 75 10.88 21.30 -6.99
CA VAL A 75 10.49 22.72 -7.14
C VAL A 75 11.28 23.59 -6.17
N LYS A 76 11.39 23.17 -4.91
CA LYS A 76 12.20 23.87 -3.91
C LYS A 76 13.66 23.99 -4.34
N ASN A 77 14.26 22.92 -4.84
CA ASN A 77 15.65 22.92 -5.31
C ASN A 77 15.86 23.92 -6.46
N LEU A 78 14.90 24.04 -7.38
CA LEU A 78 14.94 25.03 -8.46
C LEU A 78 14.86 26.47 -7.91
N ILE A 79 13.95 26.74 -6.98
CA ILE A 79 13.83 28.05 -6.31
C ILE A 79 15.11 28.42 -5.55
N ASP A 80 15.67 27.48 -4.79
CA ASP A 80 16.89 27.68 -4.03
C ASP A 80 18.09 27.91 -4.96
N ALA A 81 18.17 27.19 -6.08
CA ALA A 81 19.21 27.38 -7.09
C ALA A 81 19.20 28.80 -7.66
N HIS A 82 18.02 29.38 -7.91
CA HIS A 82 17.90 30.76 -8.38
C HIS A 82 18.41 31.77 -7.37
N THR A 83 18.02 31.55 -6.11
CA THR A 83 18.43 32.39 -4.99
C THR A 83 19.95 32.40 -4.83
N ILE A 84 20.60 31.25 -5.04
CA ILE A 84 22.07 31.13 -4.98
C ILE A 84 22.76 31.81 -6.18
N GLN A 85 22.13 31.79 -7.35
CA GLN A 85 22.66 32.37 -8.59
C GLN A 85 22.34 33.88 -8.76
N GLU A 86 21.73 34.52 -7.75
CA GLU A 86 21.29 35.92 -7.81
C GLU A 86 20.32 36.20 -8.98
N LEU A 87 19.54 35.19 -9.37
CA LEU A 87 18.47 35.29 -10.37
C LEU A 87 17.13 35.60 -9.70
N PRO A 88 16.10 36.05 -10.46
CA PRO A 88 14.76 36.17 -9.92
C PRO A 88 14.32 34.86 -9.25
N TRP A 89 13.97 34.91 -7.96
CA TRP A 89 13.76 33.73 -7.11
C TRP A 89 12.71 32.76 -7.68
N SER A 90 11.66 33.30 -8.29
CA SER A 90 10.58 32.56 -8.95
C SER A 90 10.74 32.49 -10.48
N GLY A 91 11.97 32.64 -10.98
CA GLY A 91 12.26 32.64 -12.42
C GLY A 91 11.88 31.30 -13.09
N GLY A 92 11.54 31.37 -14.38
CA GLY A 92 11.23 30.24 -15.28
C GLY A 92 10.08 29.29 -14.89
N PHE A 93 9.42 29.51 -13.76
CA PHE A 93 8.06 29.02 -13.57
C PHE A 93 7.04 29.98 -14.19
N GLU A 94 6.24 29.43 -15.10
CA GLU A 94 5.06 30.10 -15.62
C GLU A 94 3.87 29.84 -14.71
N HIS A 95 3.09 30.90 -14.42
CA HIS A 95 1.91 30.80 -13.59
C HIS A 95 0.84 29.90 -14.24
N GLY A 96 0.31 28.95 -13.46
CA GLY A 96 -0.77 28.05 -13.87
C GLY A 96 -0.34 26.96 -14.85
N LYS A 97 0.96 26.66 -14.93
CA LYS A 97 1.49 25.60 -15.80
C LYS A 97 1.76 24.32 -15.02
N ASP A 98 1.62 23.23 -15.77
CA ASP A 98 1.89 21.87 -15.33
C ASP A 98 3.21 21.38 -15.94
N TYR A 99 3.99 20.66 -15.15
CA TYR A 99 5.32 20.18 -15.50
C TYR A 99 5.57 18.70 -15.17
N GLU A 100 6.50 18.10 -15.91
CA GLU A 100 7.07 16.77 -15.68
C GLU A 100 8.52 16.90 -15.21
N LEU A 101 8.70 17.41 -14.00
CA LEU A 101 10.03 17.57 -13.40
C LEU A 101 10.46 16.27 -12.71
N ASP A 102 11.75 15.98 -12.73
CA ASP A 102 12.40 14.90 -11.99
C ASP A 102 13.68 15.37 -11.29
N TYR A 103 14.34 14.47 -10.56
CA TYR A 103 15.56 14.76 -9.81
C TYR A 103 16.75 15.25 -10.66
N ARG A 104 16.66 15.14 -12.00
CA ARG A 104 17.67 15.62 -12.95
C ARG A 104 17.33 17.00 -13.51
N THR A 105 16.13 17.49 -13.25
CA THR A 105 15.69 18.81 -13.72
C THR A 105 16.47 19.88 -12.98
N ASP A 106 17.18 20.69 -13.74
CA ASP A 106 17.93 21.85 -13.27
C ASP A 106 17.45 23.13 -13.96
N TRP A 107 18.00 24.26 -13.57
CA TRP A 107 17.68 25.54 -14.22
C TRP A 107 18.18 25.64 -15.67
N ASP A 108 19.28 24.95 -16.00
CA ASP A 108 19.84 24.95 -17.36
C ASP A 108 18.93 24.25 -18.37
N SER A 109 17.95 23.48 -17.89
CA SER A 109 16.95 22.79 -18.71
C SER A 109 15.85 23.69 -19.29
N ALA A 110 15.96 25.03 -19.25
CA ALA A 110 14.96 25.93 -19.80
C ALA A 110 14.78 25.79 -21.33
N PRO A 111 13.54 25.61 -21.85
CA PRO A 111 12.27 25.61 -21.12
C PRO A 111 12.04 24.31 -20.33
N LEU A 112 11.57 24.45 -19.07
CA LEU A 112 11.26 23.32 -18.20
C LEU A 112 10.31 22.31 -18.90
N PRO A 113 10.47 20.99 -18.66
CA PRO A 113 9.65 19.98 -19.30
C PRO A 113 8.15 20.17 -19.01
N ALA A 114 7.38 20.53 -20.03
CA ALA A 114 5.94 20.67 -19.94
C ALA A 114 5.26 19.33 -19.66
N TYR A 115 4.14 19.36 -18.94
CA TYR A 115 3.38 18.15 -18.65
C TYR A 115 2.83 17.50 -19.93
N GLY A 116 3.16 16.22 -20.12
CA GLY A 116 2.81 15.42 -21.28
C GLY A 116 1.96 14.19 -20.96
N ASP A 117 1.54 14.02 -19.70
CA ASP A 117 0.82 12.84 -19.21
C ASP A 117 1.62 11.53 -19.37
N ASN A 118 2.95 11.63 -19.22
CA ASN A 118 3.87 10.51 -19.31
C ASN A 118 3.99 9.74 -17.99
N PHE A 119 4.25 8.44 -18.10
CA PHE A 119 4.62 7.63 -16.95
C PHE A 119 6.04 7.96 -16.49
N LEU A 120 6.24 8.01 -15.18
CA LEU A 120 7.57 7.97 -14.59
C LEU A 120 8.18 6.61 -14.89
N ASN A 121 9.39 6.59 -15.43
CA ASN A 121 10.18 5.38 -15.58
C ASN A 121 10.81 5.01 -14.23
N TYR A 122 10.85 3.72 -13.93
CA TYR A 122 11.60 3.17 -12.80
C TYR A 122 12.90 2.55 -13.31
N ASP A 123 14.01 3.01 -12.76
CA ASP A 123 15.34 2.50 -13.06
C ASP A 123 15.75 1.47 -12.01
N SER A 124 15.95 0.21 -12.43
CA SER A 124 16.31 -0.88 -11.52
C SER A 124 17.74 -0.83 -11.00
N GLU A 125 18.63 -0.04 -11.62
CA GLU A 125 20.02 0.11 -11.21
C GLU A 125 20.17 1.19 -10.15
N THR A 126 19.51 2.33 -10.35
CA THR A 126 19.58 3.47 -9.41
C THR A 126 18.47 3.46 -8.37
N HIS A 127 17.41 2.67 -8.57
CA HIS A 127 16.19 2.64 -7.75
C HIS A 127 15.44 3.98 -7.71
N LEU A 128 15.63 4.82 -8.73
CA LEU A 128 14.99 6.13 -8.86
C LEU A 128 13.86 6.11 -9.88
N TYR A 129 12.95 7.08 -9.72
CA TYR A 129 11.91 7.39 -10.69
C TYR A 129 12.28 8.66 -11.44
N GLY A 130 12.04 8.69 -12.76
CA GLY A 130 12.29 9.87 -13.58
C GLY A 130 11.81 9.69 -15.00
N TYR A 131 12.11 10.62 -15.89
CA TYR A 131 11.62 10.58 -17.28
C TYR A 131 12.68 10.10 -18.29
N ALA A 132 13.96 10.07 -17.91
CA ALA A 132 15.06 9.79 -18.84
C ALA A 132 15.43 8.31 -19.00
N THR A 133 15.54 7.54 -17.91
CA THR A 133 16.06 6.16 -17.91
C THR A 133 15.10 5.19 -17.24
N GLY A 134 15.26 3.89 -17.50
CA GLY A 134 14.47 2.83 -16.88
C GLY A 134 13.30 2.34 -17.75
N GLN A 135 12.31 1.73 -17.10
CA GLN A 135 11.10 1.21 -17.76
C GLN A 135 9.85 1.93 -17.22
N PRO A 136 8.83 2.18 -18.07
CA PRO A 136 7.61 2.85 -17.63
C PRO A 136 7.00 2.18 -16.40
N SER A 137 6.84 2.95 -15.34
CA SER A 137 6.08 2.53 -14.16
C SER A 137 4.59 2.76 -14.38
N ARG A 138 3.78 2.54 -13.35
CA ARG A 138 2.35 2.85 -13.36
C ARG A 138 2.03 4.28 -12.88
N PHE A 139 3.03 4.99 -12.36
CA PHE A 139 2.86 6.29 -11.72
C PHE A 139 3.03 7.39 -12.76
N LYS A 140 2.15 8.37 -12.71
CA LYS A 140 2.29 9.64 -13.42
C LYS A 140 2.36 10.76 -12.40
N ARG A 141 3.25 11.72 -12.62
CA ARG A 141 3.38 12.91 -11.77
C ARG A 141 3.04 14.15 -12.57
N ARG A 142 2.23 15.02 -11.98
CA ARG A 142 1.93 16.36 -12.48
C ARG A 142 2.30 17.36 -11.41
N ILE A 143 3.18 18.29 -11.73
CA ILE A 143 3.54 19.40 -10.83
C ILE A 143 2.93 20.68 -11.39
N THR A 144 1.97 21.24 -10.67
CA THR A 144 1.33 22.52 -11.02
C THR A 144 1.99 23.64 -10.22
N ILE A 145 2.37 24.71 -10.91
CA ILE A 145 2.91 25.91 -10.25
C ILE A 145 1.91 27.06 -10.35
N VAL A 146 1.54 27.61 -9.20
CA VAL A 146 0.70 28.81 -9.10
C VAL A 146 1.51 29.91 -8.41
N ARG A 147 1.34 31.15 -8.88
CA ARG A 147 2.00 32.33 -8.31
C ARG A 147 0.93 33.33 -7.87
N PRO A 148 0.44 33.26 -6.62
CA PRO A 148 -0.61 34.15 -6.12
C PRO A 148 -0.13 35.61 -6.00
N SER A 149 1.15 35.80 -5.72
CA SER A 149 1.80 37.11 -5.62
C SER A 149 3.24 37.07 -6.17
N ALA A 150 3.97 38.18 -6.10
CA ALA A 150 5.38 38.22 -6.50
C ALA A 150 6.29 37.43 -5.52
N ASP A 151 5.86 37.32 -4.27
CA ASP A 151 6.65 36.78 -3.16
C ASP A 151 6.19 35.38 -2.74
N GLU A 152 5.29 34.76 -3.52
CA GLU A 152 4.74 33.45 -3.22
C GLU A 152 4.71 32.57 -4.48
N VAL A 153 5.23 31.34 -4.33
CA VAL A 153 5.11 30.26 -5.30
C VAL A 153 4.46 29.08 -4.59
N VAL A 154 3.31 28.66 -5.10
CA VAL A 154 2.59 27.47 -4.64
C VAL A 154 2.90 26.35 -5.61
N ALA A 155 3.45 25.25 -5.08
CA ALA A 155 3.74 24.06 -5.83
C ALA A 155 2.78 22.96 -5.39
N ARG A 156 2.09 22.36 -6.34
CA ARG A 156 1.21 21.22 -6.10
C ARG A 156 1.67 20.02 -6.93
N SER A 157 2.10 18.95 -6.26
CA SER A 157 2.50 17.70 -6.89
C SER A 157 1.41 16.66 -6.72
N VAL A 158 0.83 16.22 -7.83
CA VAL A 158 -0.18 15.16 -7.87
C VAL A 158 0.42 13.94 -8.56
N VAL A 159 0.41 12.81 -7.86
CA VAL A 159 0.82 11.51 -8.41
C VAL A 159 -0.39 10.62 -8.54
N THR A 160 -0.63 10.08 -9.73
CA THR A 160 -1.75 9.17 -10.02
C THR A 160 -1.26 7.80 -10.50
N TRP A 161 -2.02 6.75 -10.18
CA TRP A 161 -1.78 5.40 -10.67
C TRP A 161 -3.05 4.54 -10.68
N ILE A 162 -3.04 3.51 -11.52
CA ILE A 162 -4.12 2.52 -11.59
C ILE A 162 -3.63 1.19 -11.00
N THR A 163 -4.42 0.60 -10.11
CA THR A 163 -4.15 -0.73 -9.54
C THR A 163 -4.71 -1.84 -10.42
N ARG A 164 -4.32 -3.10 -10.18
CA ARG A 164 -4.80 -4.27 -10.95
C ARG A 164 -6.33 -4.45 -10.95
N GLY A 165 -7.05 -3.81 -10.02
CA GLY A 165 -8.52 -3.80 -9.98
C GLY A 165 -9.17 -2.70 -10.82
N GLY A 166 -8.39 -1.91 -11.57
CA GLY A 166 -8.88 -0.79 -12.39
C GLY A 166 -9.23 0.48 -11.59
N ALA A 167 -9.12 0.43 -10.26
CA ALA A 167 -9.28 1.61 -9.42
C ALA A 167 -8.08 2.54 -9.58
N GLU A 168 -8.39 3.82 -9.82
CA GLU A 168 -7.45 4.93 -9.85
C GLU A 168 -7.24 5.48 -8.44
N PHE A 169 -5.98 5.76 -8.13
CA PHE A 169 -5.52 6.32 -6.86
C PHE A 169 -4.70 7.57 -7.14
N SER A 170 -4.68 8.47 -6.16
CA SER A 170 -3.92 9.70 -6.25
C SER A 170 -3.41 10.13 -4.89
N VAL A 171 -2.20 10.67 -4.85
CA VAL A 171 -1.68 11.46 -3.74
C VAL A 171 -1.44 12.87 -4.22
N ASP A 172 -1.82 13.84 -3.39
CA ASP A 172 -1.80 15.26 -3.68
C ASP A 172 -1.09 15.99 -2.53
N VAL A 173 0.06 16.58 -2.83
CA VAL A 173 0.88 17.32 -1.87
C VAL A 173 1.05 18.73 -2.40
N GLU A 174 0.86 19.70 -1.52
CA GLU A 174 1.01 21.13 -1.83
C GLU A 174 1.94 21.77 -0.80
N ASP A 175 2.79 22.67 -1.27
CA ASP A 175 3.62 23.51 -0.42
C ASP A 175 3.71 24.94 -0.96
N HIS A 176 3.97 25.88 -0.06
CA HIS A 176 4.05 27.30 -0.33
C HIS A 176 5.47 27.79 -0.03
N PHE A 177 6.13 28.27 -1.07
CA PHE A 177 7.43 28.90 -0.96
C PHE A 177 7.25 30.41 -0.92
N TYR A 178 8.00 31.07 -0.04
CA TYR A 178 7.95 32.52 0.14
C TYR A 178 9.32 33.14 -0.08
N ASN A 179 9.34 34.31 -0.72
CA ASN A 179 10.51 35.16 -0.80
C ASN A 179 10.73 35.90 0.53
N TRP A 180 11.50 35.31 1.44
CA TRP A 180 11.73 35.90 2.77
C TRP A 180 13.01 36.74 2.87
N ARG A 181 13.84 36.77 1.82
CA ARG A 181 15.16 37.44 1.82
C ARG A 181 15.12 38.89 1.34
N GLU A 182 13.94 39.42 1.04
CA GLU A 182 13.73 40.85 0.75
C GLU A 182 13.45 41.67 2.01
#